data_AF-A0A4Q2YNC0-F1
#
_entry.id   AF-A0A4Q2YNC0-F1
#
_cell.length_a   1.000
_cell.length_b   1.000
_cell.length_c   1.000
_cell.angle_alpha   90.00
_cell.angle_beta   90.00
_cell.angle_gamma   90.00
#
_symmetry.space_group_name_H-M   'P 1'
#
loop_
_entity.id
_entity.type
_entity.pdbx_description
1 polymer ?
#
loop_
_entity_poly.entity_id
_entity_poly.type
_entity_poly.pdbx_seq_one_letter_code
_entity_poly.pdbx_strand_id
1 'polypeptide(L)'
;DLLPQWITSRMREGFKLFGRQMHGYISENALLLGFETRTSSPVRIPRRDDTLEHPEITGLYPCGEGAGYAGGIVSAAMDGMRVADAVVAVR
;
A
#
# COMPACT_ATOMS: atom_id res chain seq x y z
N ASP A 1 26.71 -0.45 0.54
CA ASP A 1 25.47 -0.15 -0.21
C ASP A 1 24.28 -0.07 0.74
N LEU A 2 23.55 1.06 0.72
CA LEU A 2 22.36 1.29 1.56
C LEU A 2 21.11 0.54 1.06
N LEU A 3 21.05 0.24 -0.24
CA LEU A 3 19.96 -0.47 -0.88
C LEU A 3 20.52 -1.58 -1.79
N PRO A 4 19.80 -2.70 -1.95
CA PRO A 4 20.16 -3.74 -2.91
C PRO A 4 20.31 -3.20 -4.35
N GLN A 5 21.23 -3.81 -5.10
CA GLN A 5 21.54 -3.41 -6.48
C GLN A 5 20.31 -3.40 -7.41
N TRP A 6 19.35 -4.29 -7.17
CA TRP A 6 18.12 -4.36 -7.96
C TRP A 6 17.18 -3.17 -7.73
N ILE A 7 17.26 -2.48 -6.59
CA ILE A 7 16.52 -1.24 -6.32
C ILE A 7 17.24 -0.06 -6.99
N THR A 8 18.55 0.07 -6.75
CA THR A 8 19.32 1.23 -7.21
C THR A 8 19.42 1.29 -8.74
N SER A 9 19.45 0.15 -9.43
CA SER A 9 19.43 0.09 -10.89
C SER A 9 18.12 0.64 -11.46
N ARG A 10 16.98 0.23 -10.91
CA ARG A 10 15.63 0.70 -11.29
C ARG A 10 15.42 2.17 -10.99
N MET A 11 15.86 2.64 -9.82
CA MET A 11 15.79 4.06 -9.46
C MET A 11 16.53 4.95 -10.47
N ARG A 12 17.74 4.54 -10.89
CA ARG A 12 18.53 5.26 -11.90
C ARG A 12 17.81 5.36 -13.24
N GLU A 13 17.15 4.28 -13.68
CA GLU A 13 16.32 4.28 -14.89
C GLU A 13 15.12 5.23 -14.77
N GLY A 14 14.42 5.18 -13.63
CA GLY A 14 13.29 6.06 -13.33
C GLY A 14 13.66 7.53 -13.36
N PHE A 15 14.79 7.92 -12.75
CA PHE A 15 15.26 9.31 -12.82
C PHE A 15 15.53 9.74 -14.26
N LYS A 16 16.24 8.92 -15.05
CA LYS A 16 16.49 9.24 -16.48
C LYS A 16 15.19 9.44 -17.26
N LEU A 17 14.15 8.67 -16.96
CA LEU A 17 12.82 8.85 -17.57
C LEU A 17 12.22 10.19 -17.17
N PHE A 18 12.16 10.50 -15.87
CA PHE A 18 11.59 11.75 -15.39
C PHE A 18 12.35 12.98 -15.88
N GLY A 19 13.68 12.92 -15.98
CA GLY A 19 14.48 14.01 -16.57
C GLY A 19 14.12 14.32 -18.04
N ARG A 20 13.62 13.34 -18.80
CA ARG A 20 13.12 13.55 -20.17
C ARG A 20 11.68 14.09 -20.20
N GLN A 21 10.85 13.70 -19.23
CA GLN A 21 9.43 14.04 -19.18
C GLN A 21 9.16 15.39 -18.49
N MET A 22 10.00 15.76 -17.53
CA MET A 22 9.84 16.93 -16.67
C MET A 22 11.14 17.71 -16.63
N HIS A 23 11.19 18.81 -17.39
CA HIS A 23 12.35 19.69 -17.42
C HIS A 23 12.66 20.22 -16.01
N GLY A 24 13.90 20.10 -15.57
CA GLY A 24 14.34 20.51 -14.24
C GLY A 24 14.13 19.48 -13.12
N TYR A 25 13.53 18.32 -13.41
CA TYR A 25 13.33 17.26 -12.39
C TYR A 25 14.67 16.68 -11.88
N ILE A 26 15.66 16.55 -12.76
CA ILE A 26 17.06 16.29 -12.37
C ILE A 26 17.81 17.60 -12.44
N SER A 27 18.46 17.98 -11.33
CA SER A 27 19.37 19.12 -11.25
C SER A 27 20.41 18.90 -10.16
N GLU A 28 21.47 19.72 -10.17
CA GLU A 28 22.48 19.74 -9.10
C GLU A 28 21.89 20.13 -7.73
N ASN A 29 20.72 20.78 -7.71
CA ASN A 29 20.01 21.17 -6.50
C ASN A 29 18.99 20.12 -6.04
N ALA A 30 18.84 19.01 -6.76
CA ALA A 30 17.87 17.98 -6.41
C ALA A 30 18.29 17.23 -5.14
N LEU A 31 17.35 17.06 -4.21
CA LEU A 31 17.58 16.35 -2.96
C LEU A 31 16.90 14.97 -2.98
N LEU A 32 17.66 13.92 -2.72
CA LEU A 32 17.13 12.59 -2.42
C LEU A 32 17.03 12.46 -0.90
N LEU A 33 15.80 12.46 -0.39
CA LEU A 33 15.54 12.52 1.06
C LEU A 33 15.00 11.19 1.56
N GLY A 34 15.83 10.49 2.35
CA GLY A 34 15.43 9.31 3.12
C GLY A 34 14.85 8.17 2.28
N PHE A 35 14.19 7.24 2.97
CA PHE A 35 13.47 6.13 2.36
C PHE A 35 12.01 6.15 2.78
N GLU A 36 11.11 6.16 1.82
CA GLU A 36 9.68 5.96 2.06
C GLU A 36 9.39 4.46 2.08
N THR A 37 9.28 3.88 3.28
CA THR A 37 9.21 2.43 3.47
C THR A 37 7.81 1.93 3.84
N ARG A 38 6.85 2.83 4.04
CA ARG A 38 5.50 2.51 4.51
C ARG A 38 4.45 2.93 3.48
N THR A 39 4.66 2.54 2.23
CA THR A 39 3.73 2.85 1.12
C THR A 39 2.48 2.00 1.11
N SER A 40 2.51 0.82 1.74
CA SER A 40 1.38 -0.08 1.93
C SER A 40 1.71 -1.10 3.03
N SER A 41 0.70 -1.85 3.49
CA SER A 41 0.95 -2.91 4.46
C SER A 41 1.85 -4.01 3.88
N PRO A 42 2.90 -4.45 4.62
CA PRO A 42 3.77 -5.53 4.18
C PRO A 42 3.12 -6.91 4.35
N VAL A 43 1.91 -6.97 4.91
CA VAL A 43 1.18 -8.21 5.18
C VAL A 43 -0.26 -8.11 4.67
N ARG A 44 -0.84 -9.28 4.41
CA ARG A 44 -2.27 -9.41 4.15
C ARG A 44 -2.87 -10.38 5.16
N ILE A 45 -3.77 -9.89 6.00
CA ILE A 45 -4.43 -10.73 7.01
C ILE A 45 -5.58 -11.45 6.31
N PRO A 46 -5.64 -12.79 6.28
CA PRO A 46 -6.66 -13.51 5.51
C PRO A 46 -8.08 -13.18 5.96
N ARG A 47 -8.97 -12.97 5.00
CA ARG A 47 -10.42 -12.95 5.22
C ARG A 47 -11.11 -13.58 4.01
N ARG A 48 -12.29 -14.18 4.21
CA ARG A 48 -13.08 -14.78 3.13
C ARG A 48 -13.70 -13.68 2.26
N ASP A 49 -13.86 -13.92 0.96
CA ASP A 49 -14.39 -12.89 0.04
C ASP A 49 -15.90 -12.66 0.18
N ASP A 50 -16.62 -13.66 0.69
CA ASP A 50 -18.08 -13.67 0.87
C ASP A 50 -18.52 -12.98 2.17
N THR A 51 -17.94 -13.41 3.30
CA THR A 51 -18.30 -13.01 4.66
C THR A 51 -17.38 -11.91 5.21
N LEU A 52 -16.22 -11.71 4.59
CA LEU A 52 -15.18 -10.76 5.04
C LEU A 52 -14.59 -11.07 6.43
N GLU A 53 -14.90 -12.23 6.98
CA GLU A 53 -14.40 -12.72 8.26
C GLU A 53 -13.11 -13.54 8.06
N HIS A 54 -12.26 -13.56 9.08
CA HIS A 54 -11.07 -14.40 9.11
C HIS A 54 -11.46 -15.89 9.04
N PRO A 55 -10.80 -16.72 8.20
CA PRO A 55 -11.23 -18.09 7.97
C PRO A 55 -11.15 -19.00 9.21
N GLU A 56 -10.28 -18.65 10.17
CA GLU A 56 -9.97 -19.45 11.36
C GLU A 56 -10.37 -18.77 12.69
N ILE A 57 -10.72 -17.47 12.68
CA ILE A 57 -10.97 -16.71 13.90
C ILE A 57 -12.34 -16.05 13.79
N THR A 58 -13.32 -16.63 14.48
CA THR A 58 -14.69 -16.10 14.52
C THR A 58 -14.73 -14.73 15.19
N GLY A 59 -15.48 -13.81 14.61
CA GLY A 59 -15.62 -12.42 15.05
C GLY A 59 -14.49 -11.49 14.60
N LEU A 60 -13.47 -11.99 13.87
CA LEU A 60 -12.37 -11.17 13.38
C LEU A 60 -12.61 -10.75 11.93
N TYR A 61 -12.65 -9.44 11.68
CA TYR A 61 -12.86 -8.85 10.35
C TYR A 61 -11.71 -7.92 9.97
N PRO A 62 -10.65 -8.45 9.32
CA PRO A 62 -9.54 -7.62 8.86
C PRO A 62 -10.00 -6.60 7.81
N CYS A 63 -9.67 -5.32 7.99
CA CYS A 63 -10.08 -4.25 7.08
C CYS A 63 -9.04 -3.15 6.91
N GLY A 64 -9.19 -2.37 5.85
CA GLY A 64 -8.35 -1.21 5.54
C GLY A 64 -6.93 -1.56 5.11
N GLU A 65 -6.05 -0.55 5.15
CA GLU A 65 -4.68 -0.67 4.69
C GLU A 65 -3.85 -1.58 5.58
N GLY A 66 -4.00 -1.48 6.91
CA GLY A 66 -3.27 -2.33 7.86
C GLY A 66 -3.48 -3.83 7.61
N ALA A 67 -4.69 -4.23 7.21
CA ALA A 67 -5.01 -5.61 6.86
C ALA A 67 -4.62 -6.01 5.43
N GLY A 68 -4.19 -5.07 4.58
CA GLY A 68 -3.82 -5.33 3.18
C GLY A 68 -5.00 -5.34 2.20
N TYR A 69 -6.09 -4.61 2.49
CA TYR A 69 -7.28 -4.52 1.63
C TYR A 69 -7.55 -3.11 1.08
N ALA A 70 -6.76 -2.11 1.46
CA ALA A 70 -6.81 -0.75 0.94
C ALA A 70 -5.41 -0.15 0.82
N GLY A 71 -5.31 1.05 0.20
CA GLY A 71 -4.03 1.74 -0.01
C GLY A 71 -4.18 3.27 -0.03
N GLY A 72 -5.21 3.78 0.63
CA GLY A 72 -5.49 5.21 0.70
C GLY A 72 -6.78 5.49 1.47
N ILE A 73 -7.02 6.77 1.76
CA ILE A 73 -8.13 7.21 2.63
C ILE A 73 -9.48 6.69 2.10
N VAL A 74 -9.77 6.92 0.82
CA VAL A 74 -11.07 6.57 0.21
C VAL A 74 -11.26 5.05 0.15
N SER A 75 -10.24 4.30 -0.26
CA SER A 75 -10.34 2.85 -0.36
C SER A 75 -10.45 2.19 1.03
N ALA A 76 -9.77 2.73 2.05
CA ALA A 76 -9.88 2.24 3.42
C ALA A 76 -11.27 2.50 4.00
N ALA A 77 -11.85 3.67 3.73
CA ALA A 77 -13.21 3.99 4.14
C ALA A 77 -14.24 3.07 3.47
N MET A 78 -14.12 2.84 2.16
CA MET A 78 -14.99 1.91 1.43
C MET A 78 -14.89 0.48 1.94
N ASP A 79 -13.67 0.00 2.21
CA ASP A 79 -13.47 -1.33 2.79
C ASP A 79 -14.09 -1.43 4.20
N GLY A 80 -13.92 -0.38 5.02
CA GLY A 80 -14.53 -0.30 6.34
C GLY A 80 -16.05 -0.36 6.31
N MET A 81 -16.71 0.36 5.39
CA MET A 81 -18.17 0.28 5.22
C MET A 81 -18.61 -1.13 4.83
N ARG A 82 -17.93 -1.75 3.86
CA ARG A 82 -18.26 -3.11 3.40
C ARG A 82 -18.13 -4.13 4.53
N VAL A 83 -17.09 -4.00 5.35
CA VAL A 83 -16.89 -4.85 6.52
C VAL A 83 -17.95 -4.60 7.59
N ALA A 84 -18.33 -3.35 7.84
CA ALA A 84 -19.41 -3.02 8.78
C ALA A 84 -20.74 -3.66 8.36
N ASP A 85 -21.09 -3.60 7.07
CA ASP A 85 -22.30 -4.25 6.53
C ASP A 85 -22.25 -5.77 6.72
N ALA A 86 -21.10 -6.40 6.48
CA ALA A 86 -20.91 -7.83 6.69
C ALA A 86 -21.04 -8.24 8.17
N VAL A 87 -20.52 -7.44 9.09
CA VAL A 87 -20.65 -7.67 10.55
C VAL A 87 -22.12 -7.62 10.99
N VAL A 88 -22.90 -6.69 10.43
CA VAL A 88 -24.33 -6.56 10.76
C VAL A 88 -25.14 -7.73 10.20
N ALA A 89 -24.83 -8.21 8.99
CA ALA A 89 -25.58 -9.29 8.34
C ALA A 89 -25.48 -10.67 9.04
N VAL A 90 -24.47 -10.87 9.91
CA VAL A 90 -24.26 -12.12 10.66
C VAL A 90 -24.89 -12.06 12.06
N ARG A 91 -25.37 -10.89 12.51
CA ARG A 91 -26.14 -10.71 13.74
C ARG A 91 -27.62 -10.95 13.53
#